data_AF-A0A2V5JTH6-F1
#
_entry.id   AF-A0A2V5JTH6-F1
#
_cell.length_a   1.000
_cell.length_b   1.000
_cell.length_c   1.000
_cell.angle_alpha   90.00
_cell.angle_beta   90.00
_cell.angle_gamma   90.00
#
_symmetry.space_group_name_H-M   'P 1'
#
loop_
_entity.id
_entity.type
_entity.pdbx_description
1 polymer ?
#
loop_
_entity_poly.entity_id
_entity_poly.type
_entity_poly.pdbx_seq_one_letter_code
_entity_poly.pdbx_strand_id
1 'polypeptide(L)'
;LVAAGVVKSRPQTTLAKQAGQELMNNYGFKKLAVTDPYQAPVGSVLVYGAKRAAGHVEIRTENGFVSDFRSKIPSRRPLLGVFAKS
;
A
#
# COMPACT_ATOMS: atom_id res chain seq x y z
N LEU A 1 23.50 -8.54 8.29
CA LEU A 1 22.13 -8.55 8.88
C LEU A 1 21.24 -9.67 8.29
N VAL A 2 21.85 -10.82 7.98
CA VAL A 2 21.19 -12.11 7.68
C VAL A 2 21.10 -12.96 8.97
N ALA A 3 21.69 -12.48 10.06
CA ALA A 3 21.93 -13.21 11.29
C ALA A 3 20.85 -13.02 12.39
N ALA A 4 19.65 -12.53 12.04
CA ALA A 4 18.64 -12.20 13.05
C ALA A 4 17.38 -13.07 13.02
N GLY A 5 17.35 -14.20 12.28
CA GLY A 5 16.47 -15.36 12.51
C GLY A 5 14.95 -15.20 12.78
N VAL A 6 14.37 -14.00 12.70
CA VAL A 6 13.09 -13.66 13.34
C VAL A 6 11.94 -13.50 12.34
N VAL A 7 12.20 -13.55 11.02
CA VAL A 7 11.13 -13.31 10.03
C VAL A 7 11.00 -14.47 9.04
N LYS A 8 10.08 -15.38 9.36
CA LYS A 8 9.62 -16.48 8.50
C LYS A 8 8.57 -15.97 7.51
N SER A 9 9.00 -15.13 6.58
CA SER A 9 8.47 -14.98 5.21
C SER A 9 8.78 -13.59 4.71
N ARG A 10 9.60 -13.51 3.65
CA ARG A 10 9.58 -12.36 2.77
C ARG A 10 8.28 -12.45 1.97
N PRO A 11 7.55 -11.35 1.72
CA PRO A 11 6.42 -11.39 0.80
C PRO A 11 6.90 -11.94 -0.54
N GLN A 12 6.27 -13.03 -1.00
CA GLN A 12 6.69 -13.80 -2.17
C GLN A 12 6.35 -13.12 -3.50
N THR A 13 5.73 -11.92 -3.48
CA THR A 13 5.21 -11.28 -4.69
C THR A 13 5.83 -9.91 -4.94
N THR A 14 6.42 -9.74 -6.13
CA THR A 14 7.14 -8.54 -6.60
C THR A 14 6.22 -7.45 -7.14
N LEU A 15 4.89 -7.62 -7.08
CA LEU A 15 3.91 -6.75 -7.76
C LEU A 15 2.95 -6.10 -6.76
N ALA A 16 2.84 -4.77 -6.80
CA ALA A 16 1.87 -4.00 -6.00
C ALA A 16 0.42 -4.37 -6.31
N LYS A 17 0.14 -4.87 -7.53
CA LYS A 17 -1.17 -5.47 -7.87
C LYS A 17 -1.48 -6.69 -6.99
N GLN A 18 -0.47 -7.50 -6.68
CA GLN A 18 -0.59 -8.65 -5.79
C GLN A 18 -0.63 -8.20 -4.32
N ALA A 19 0.09 -7.14 -3.95
CA ALA A 19 0.04 -6.57 -2.60
C ALA A 19 -1.38 -6.17 -2.18
N GLY A 20 -2.18 -5.59 -3.08
CA GLY A 20 -3.60 -5.30 -2.79
C GLY A 20 -4.43 -6.55 -2.50
N GLN A 21 -4.16 -7.64 -3.21
CA GLN A 21 -4.86 -8.91 -3.04
C GLN A 21 -4.37 -9.69 -1.81
N GLU A 22 -3.09 -9.58 -1.47
CA GLU A 22 -2.48 -10.14 -0.26
C GLU A 22 -2.97 -9.42 1.00
N LEU A 23 -3.08 -8.08 0.97
CA LEU A 23 -3.67 -7.30 2.06
C LEU A 23 -5.12 -7.72 2.34
N MET A 24 -5.89 -7.97 1.29
CA MET A 24 -7.26 -8.47 1.43
C MET A 24 -7.30 -9.88 2.02
N ASN A 25 -6.54 -10.82 1.45
CA ASN A 25 -6.64 -12.24 1.80
C ASN A 25 -5.97 -12.59 3.13
N ASN A 26 -4.81 -11.99 3.44
CA ASN A 26 -4.00 -12.39 4.59
C ASN A 26 -4.14 -11.46 5.79
N TYR A 27 -4.56 -10.20 5.57
CA TYR A 27 -4.54 -9.17 6.61
C TYR A 27 -5.89 -8.51 6.89
N GLY A 28 -6.97 -8.98 6.24
CA GLY A 28 -8.34 -8.52 6.50
C GLY A 28 -8.64 -7.11 6.00
N PHE A 29 -7.85 -6.59 5.06
CA PHE A 29 -8.14 -5.30 4.44
C PHE A 29 -9.30 -5.43 3.46
N LYS A 30 -10.10 -4.36 3.33
CA LYS A 30 -11.14 -4.25 2.32
C LYS A 30 -10.80 -3.13 1.35
N LYS A 31 -11.01 -3.40 0.06
CA LYS A 31 -10.91 -2.37 -0.96
C LYS A 31 -12.06 -1.38 -0.78
N LEU A 32 -11.72 -0.11 -0.57
CA LEU A 32 -12.68 0.98 -0.51
C LEU A 32 -12.97 1.48 -1.93
N ALA A 33 -14.20 1.94 -2.16
CA ALA A 33 -14.61 2.63 -3.39
C ALA A 33 -14.13 4.09 -3.38
N VAL A 34 -12.88 4.32 -2.96
CA VAL A 34 -12.24 5.63 -2.91
C VAL A 34 -11.23 5.72 -4.04
N THR A 35 -11.40 6.71 -4.89
CA THR A 35 -10.51 7.02 -6.03
C THR A 35 -9.59 8.19 -5.75
N ASP A 36 -9.90 9.00 -4.73
CA ASP A 36 -9.10 10.15 -4.30
C ASP A 36 -8.22 9.79 -3.09
N PRO A 37 -6.88 9.85 -3.22
CA PRO A 37 -5.96 9.61 -2.12
C PRO A 37 -6.22 10.46 -0.87
N TYR A 38 -6.69 11.69 -1.04
CA TYR A 38 -6.92 12.61 0.08
C TYR A 38 -8.16 12.26 0.89
N GLN A 39 -9.14 11.62 0.25
CA GLN A 39 -10.37 11.13 0.87
C GLN A 39 -10.20 9.73 1.47
N ALA A 40 -9.03 9.11 1.30
CA ALA A 40 -8.74 7.85 1.97
C ALA A 40 -8.75 8.04 3.51
N PRO A 41 -9.39 7.14 4.27
CA PRO A 41 -9.31 7.16 5.73
C PRO A 41 -7.86 7.03 6.22
N VAL A 42 -7.54 7.66 7.36
CA VAL A 42 -6.24 7.49 8.01
C VAL A 42 -6.00 6.02 8.34
N GLY A 43 -4.79 5.53 8.09
CA GLY A 43 -4.42 4.13 8.21
C GLY A 43 -4.74 3.28 6.97
N SER A 44 -5.38 3.86 5.94
CA SER A 44 -5.59 3.17 4.68
C SER A 44 -4.31 3.02 3.88
N VAL A 45 -4.18 1.90 3.19
CA VAL A 45 -3.12 1.58 2.25
C VAL A 45 -3.56 1.94 0.83
N LEU A 46 -2.81 2.79 0.16
CA LEU A 46 -3.03 3.25 -1.20
C LEU A 46 -2.08 2.51 -2.12
N VAL A 47 -2.63 1.80 -3.10
CA VAL A 47 -1.86 1.02 -4.06
C VAL A 47 -1.91 1.73 -5.40
N TYR A 48 -0.74 2.08 -5.92
CA TYR A 48 -0.54 2.75 -7.19
C TYR A 48 0.07 1.80 -8.21
N GLY A 49 -0.41 1.92 -9.44
CA GLY A 49 0.10 1.17 -10.58
C GLY A 49 1.37 1.79 -11.17
N ALA A 50 2.11 1.00 -11.93
CA ALA A 50 3.17 1.48 -12.78
C ALA A 50 3.13 0.75 -14.13
N LYS A 51 3.45 1.44 -15.23
CA LYS A 51 3.44 0.84 -16.57
C LYS A 51 4.55 -0.21 -16.78
N ARG A 52 5.65 -0.13 -16.03
CA ARG A 52 6.85 -0.99 -16.19
C ARG A 52 7.55 -1.36 -14.87
N ALA A 53 6.89 -1.20 -13.72
CA ALA A 53 7.48 -1.46 -12.41
C ALA A 53 6.47 -2.17 -11.49
N ALA A 54 6.95 -2.63 -10.33
CA ALA A 54 6.14 -3.27 -9.29
C ALA A 54 4.87 -2.46 -8.94
N GLY A 55 4.94 -1.13 -9.00
CA GLY A 55 3.91 -0.21 -8.53
C GLY A 55 4.46 0.67 -7.42
N HIS A 56 3.60 1.34 -6.67
CA HIS A 56 3.98 2.04 -5.45
C HIS A 56 2.88 1.84 -4.40
N VAL A 57 3.24 1.80 -3.13
CA VAL A 57 2.29 1.65 -2.03
C VAL A 57 2.57 2.74 -1.02
N GLU A 58 1.53 3.45 -0.60
CA GLU A 58 1.59 4.49 0.43
C GLU A 58 0.57 4.19 1.52
N ILE A 59 0.81 4.67 2.74
CA ILE A 59 -0.12 4.62 3.85
C ILE A 59 -0.60 6.04 4.10
N ARG A 60 -1.92 6.25 4.14
CA ARG A 60 -2.52 7.52 4.54
C ARG A 60 -2.27 7.72 6.04
N THR A 61 -1.65 8.85 6.36
CA THR A 61 -1.51 9.34 7.73
C THR A 61 -2.39 10.56 7.93
N GLU A 62 -2.55 11.07 9.14
CA GLU A 62 -3.36 12.27 9.40
C GLU A 62 -2.92 13.46 8.51
N ASN A 63 -1.61 13.68 8.44
CA ASN A 63 -1.01 14.86 7.82
C ASN A 63 -0.40 14.62 6.43
N GLY A 64 -0.49 13.40 5.89
CA GLY A 64 0.09 13.09 4.58
C GLY A 64 0.09 11.61 4.23
N PHE A 65 1.16 11.16 3.57
CA PHE A 65 1.34 9.83 3.00
C PHE A 65 2.73 9.32 3.37
N VAL A 66 2.81 8.04 3.70
CA VAL A 66 4.08 7.40 4.09
C VAL A 66 4.28 6.14 3.25
N SER A 67 5.39 6.09 2.53
CA SER A 67 5.92 4.87 1.91
C SER A 67 7.31 4.60 2.50
N ASP A 68 8.32 4.56 1.65
CA ASP A 68 9.73 4.51 2.03
C ASP A 68 10.15 5.85 2.70
N PHE A 69 9.43 6.93 2.40
CA PHE A 69 9.60 8.26 2.97
C PHE A 69 8.24 8.88 3.34
N ARG A 70 8.28 9.91 4.19
CA ARG A 70 7.09 10.72 4.53
C ARG A 70 6.92 11.84 3.51
N SER A 71 5.72 11.99 2.97
CA SER A 71 5.35 13.03 2.02
C SER A 71 4.02 13.66 2.40
N LYS A 72 3.83 14.96 2.12
CA LYS A 72 2.51 15.60 2.24
C LYS A 72 1.63 15.36 1.01
N ILE A 73 2.23 14.96 -0.10
CA ILE A 73 1.60 14.83 -1.42
C ILE A 73 1.62 13.34 -1.79
N PRO A 74 0.49 12.77 -2.25
CA PRO A 74 0.42 11.38 -2.66
C PRO A 74 1.19 11.16 -3.97
N SER A 75 1.44 9.89 -4.29
CA SER A 75 2.04 9.50 -5.56
C SER A 75 1.27 10.07 -6.75
N ARG A 76 1.98 10.60 -7.75
CA ARG A 76 1.40 11.05 -9.04
C ARG A 76 1.02 9.89 -9.97
N ARG A 77 1.24 8.66 -9.54
CA ARG A 77 0.98 7.44 -10.29
C ARG A 77 -0.53 7.14 -10.31
N PRO A 78 -1.04 6.37 -11.29
CA PRO A 78 -2.46 6.00 -11.31
C PRO A 78 -2.79 5.13 -10.08
N LEU A 79 -3.74 5.60 -9.26
CA LEU A 79 -4.25 4.87 -8.11
C LEU A 79 -5.06 3.65 -8.59
N LEU A 80 -4.70 2.46 -8.11
CA LEU A 80 -5.40 1.20 -8.42
C LEU A 80 -6.47 0.85 -7.37
N GLY A 81 -6.25 1.30 -6.14
CA GLY A 81 -7.20 1.10 -5.05
C GLY A 81 -6.70 1.62 -3.72
N VAL A 82 -7.66 1.90 -2.85
CA VAL A 82 -7.45 2.20 -1.43
C VAL A 82 -7.96 1.01 -0.64
N PHE A 83 -7.19 0.56 0.34
CA PHE A 83 -7.48 -0.58 1.18
C PHE A 83 -7.44 -0.15 2.64
N ALA A 84 -8.51 -0.37 3.39
CA ALA A 84 -8.54 -0.09 4.81
C ALA A 84 -8.84 -1.36 5.59
N LYS A 85 -8.25 -1.49 6.78
CA LYS A 85 -8.61 -2.56 7.70
C LYS A 85 -9.98 -2.22 8.30
N SER A 86 -10.89 -3.19 8.27
CA SER A 86 -12.18 -3.11 8.97
C SER A 86 -12.01 -3.34 10.47
#